data_AF-A0A9D8IET6-F1
#
_entry.id   AF-A0A9D8IET6-F1
#
_cell.length_a   1.000
_cell.length_b   1.000
_cell.length_c   1.000
_cell.angle_alpha   90.00
_cell.angle_beta   90.00
_cell.angle_gamma   90.00
#
_symmetry.space_group_name_H-M   'P 1'
#
loop_
_entity.id
_entity.type
_entity.pdbx_description
1 polymer ?
#
loop_
_entity_poly.entity_id
_entity_poly.type
_entity_poly.pdbx_seq_one_letter_code
_entity_poly.pdbx_strand_id
1 'polypeptide(L)'
;MDKKCEEIGSESEGNAGRSCFIDIIKSQKRLYAVRGTVLSDSPENVNRDEWPHLFILNRTYSDQANIAKSFRKWHLNKREQEIVQLLLDDYSNKEIAQHLNLSCNTIKGYLKLLMRKLDVNSRAGIISKLLTG
;
A
#
# COMPACT_ATOMS: atom_id res chain seq x y z
N MET A 1 26.46 -7.39 8.13
CA MET A 1 25.74 -8.63 7.75
C MET A 1 24.24 -8.35 7.71
N ASP A 2 23.76 -7.41 6.90
CA ASP A 2 23.71 -7.40 5.43
C ASP A 2 22.57 -8.26 4.86
N LYS A 3 21.46 -7.58 4.51
CA LYS A 3 20.70 -7.81 3.26
C LYS A 3 19.65 -6.70 3.03
N LYS A 4 20.15 -5.58 2.52
CA LYS A 4 19.58 -4.76 1.44
C LYS A 4 18.09 -5.00 1.10
N CYS A 5 17.22 -4.09 1.50
CA CYS A 5 15.93 -3.89 0.82
C CYS A 5 16.18 -3.11 -0.47
N GLU A 6 15.74 -3.66 -1.60
CA GLU A 6 15.92 -3.04 -2.91
C GLU A 6 14.91 -1.92 -3.16
N GLU A 7 15.38 -0.86 -3.80
CA GLU A 7 14.54 0.24 -4.28
C GLU A 7 13.71 -0.21 -5.48
N ILE A 8 12.44 0.18 -5.53
CA ILE A 8 11.72 0.33 -6.81
C ILE A 8 10.99 1.67 -6.75
N GLY A 9 11.54 2.66 -7.46
CA GLY A 9 11.04 4.02 -7.46
C GLY A 9 9.80 4.25 -8.33
N SER A 10 9.11 5.35 -8.05
CA SER A 10 8.55 6.22 -9.08
C SER A 10 8.33 7.61 -8.46
N GLU A 11 9.22 8.52 -8.82
CA GLU A 11 9.17 9.97 -8.58
C GLU A 11 8.01 10.59 -9.41
N SER A 12 7.55 11.83 -9.27
CA SER A 12 8.01 13.01 -8.51
C SER A 12 6.76 13.72 -7.91
N GLU A 13 6.78 14.86 -7.21
CA GLU A 13 7.82 15.84 -6.84
C GLU A 13 7.69 16.20 -5.32
N GLY A 14 8.45 17.21 -4.86
CA GLY A 14 8.27 17.87 -3.56
C GLY A 14 9.47 17.73 -2.62
N ASN A 15 10.37 18.71 -2.62
CA ASN A 15 11.62 18.68 -1.85
C ASN A 15 11.42 19.03 -0.35
N ALA A 16 10.68 18.19 0.38
CA ALA A 16 10.53 18.26 1.83
C ALA A 16 10.34 16.86 2.43
N GLY A 17 11.36 16.36 3.13
CA GLY A 17 11.31 15.15 3.97
C GLY A 17 10.94 13.84 3.24
N ARG A 18 11.92 12.95 3.05
CA ARG A 18 11.66 11.57 2.59
C ARG A 18 10.87 10.78 3.65
N SER A 19 9.54 10.93 3.63
CA SER A 19 8.63 10.17 4.48
C SER A 19 8.38 8.78 3.89
N CYS A 20 9.08 7.76 4.37
CA CYS A 20 8.84 6.37 3.99
C CYS A 20 7.75 5.73 4.87
N PHE A 21 6.83 4.99 4.25
CA PHE A 21 5.93 4.11 5.00
C PHE A 21 6.69 2.84 5.36
N ILE A 22 7.03 2.68 6.65
CA ILE A 22 7.95 1.66 7.11
C ILE A 22 7.19 0.34 7.29
N ASP A 23 6.26 0.27 8.24
CA ASP A 23 5.59 -0.99 8.59
C ASP A 23 4.21 -0.82 9.26
N ILE A 24 3.56 -1.93 9.60
CA ILE A 24 2.33 -2.01 10.38
C ILE A 24 2.59 -2.77 11.68
N ILE A 25 2.56 -2.07 12.81
CA ILE A 25 2.75 -2.65 14.13
C ILE A 25 1.40 -2.99 14.75
N LYS A 26 1.28 -4.19 15.32
CA LYS A 26 0.11 -4.62 16.12
C LYS A 26 0.43 -4.51 17.61
N SER A 27 -0.41 -3.82 18.36
CA SER A 27 -0.40 -3.83 19.82
C SER A 27 -1.76 -4.27 20.34
N GLN A 28 -1.83 -5.47 20.94
CA GLN A 28 -3.06 -6.13 21.38
C GLN A 28 -4.13 -6.19 20.26
N LYS A 29 -5.23 -5.45 20.43
CA LYS A 29 -6.36 -5.33 19.48
C LYS A 29 -6.26 -4.10 18.55
N ARG A 30 -5.11 -3.42 18.50
CA ARG A 30 -4.90 -2.17 17.74
C ARG A 30 -3.78 -2.35 16.72
N LEU A 31 -3.96 -1.74 15.56
CA LEU A 31 -2.99 -1.71 14.47
C LEU A 31 -2.58 -0.26 14.21
N TYR A 32 -1.29 -0.08 13.93
CA TYR A 32 -0.66 1.22 13.76
C TYR A 32 0.14 1.21 12.46
N ALA A 33 -0.20 2.10 11.54
CA ALA A 33 0.61 2.38 10.37
C ALA A 33 1.79 3.27 10.79
N VAL A 34 3.01 2.80 10.60
CA VAL A 34 4.25 3.51 10.95
C VAL A 34 4.79 4.20 9.70
N ARG A 35 4.85 5.53 9.73
CA ARG A 35 5.61 6.34 8.76
C ARG A 35 6.83 6.92 9.44
N GLY A 36 8.00 6.67 8.90
CA GLY A 36 9.22 7.37 9.31
C GLY A 36 9.45 8.56 8.40
N THR A 37 9.81 9.70 8.98
CA THR A 37 10.39 10.83 8.24
C THR A 37 11.65 11.28 8.94
N VAL A 38 12.65 11.68 8.16
CA VAL A 38 13.81 12.39 8.70
C VAL A 38 13.39 13.85 8.93
N LEU A 39 13.65 14.39 10.11
CA LEU A 39 13.44 15.81 10.36
C LEU A 39 14.63 16.60 9.79
N SER A 40 14.52 17.00 8.53
CA SER A 40 15.48 17.87 7.86
C SER A 40 15.10 19.33 8.07
N ASP A 41 15.58 19.90 9.17
CA ASP A 41 15.82 21.35 9.25
C ASP A 41 17.34 21.56 9.33
N SER A 42 17.88 22.51 8.58
CA SER A 42 19.25 22.43 8.04
C SER A 42 20.35 22.22 9.10
N PRO A 43 21.09 21.10 9.06
CA PRO A 43 22.27 20.91 9.88
C PRO A 43 23.52 20.95 9.01
N GLU A 44 24.15 22.12 8.88
CA GLU A 44 25.43 22.27 8.19
C GLU A 44 26.60 21.52 8.89
N ASN A 45 26.34 20.84 10.01
CA ASN A 45 27.35 20.12 10.79
C ASN A 45 26.82 18.91 11.61
N VAL A 46 25.77 18.20 11.15
CA VAL A 46 25.34 16.94 11.81
C VAL A 46 25.87 15.72 11.05
N ASN A 47 26.61 14.90 11.79
CA ASN A 47 27.14 13.62 11.33
C ASN A 47 26.00 12.70 10.86
N ARG A 48 26.19 11.93 9.77
CA ARG A 48 25.10 11.23 9.07
C ARG A 48 24.41 10.14 9.91
N ASP A 49 25.02 9.70 11.01
CA ASP A 49 24.51 8.64 11.88
C ASP A 49 23.54 9.12 12.97
N GLU A 50 23.40 10.43 13.21
CA GLU A 50 22.55 11.01 14.28
C GLU A 50 21.39 11.86 13.74
N TRP A 51 20.75 11.42 12.65
CA TRP A 51 19.57 12.10 12.13
C TRP A 51 18.31 11.76 12.93
N PRO A 52 17.59 12.75 13.50
CA PRO A 52 16.38 12.48 14.28
C PRO A 52 15.27 11.89 13.39
N HIS A 53 15.01 10.60 13.59
CA HIS A 53 13.94 9.87 12.92
C HIS A 53 12.60 10.10 13.64
N LEU A 54 11.70 10.87 13.02
CA LEU A 54 10.33 11.03 13.49
C LEU A 54 9.47 9.88 12.98
N PHE A 55 9.02 9.01 13.89
CA PHE A 55 8.08 7.94 13.59
C PHE A 55 6.65 8.37 13.96
N ILE A 56 5.80 8.52 12.95
CA ILE A 56 4.37 8.80 13.12
C ILE A 56 3.62 7.48 13.14
N LEU A 57 2.95 7.18 14.26
CA LEU A 57 2.09 6.00 14.43
C LEU A 57 0.62 6.39 14.25
N ASN A 58 0.13 6.31 13.02
CA ASN A 58 -1.29 6.54 12.75
C ASN A 58 -2.09 5.29 13.12
N ARG A 59 -3.04 5.43 14.05
CA ARG A 59 -4.00 4.35 14.37
C ARG A 59 -4.86 4.08 13.14
N THR A 60 -4.79 2.86 12.62
CA THR A 60 -5.59 2.43 11.48
C THR A 60 -6.64 1.41 11.92
N TYR A 61 -7.78 1.40 11.23
CA TYR A 61 -8.76 0.30 11.36
C TYR A 61 -8.15 -1.00 10.84
N SER A 62 -8.58 -2.13 11.41
CA SER A 62 -7.96 -3.44 11.12
C SER A 62 -7.98 -3.77 9.63
N ASP A 63 -9.06 -3.43 8.94
CA ASP A 63 -9.25 -3.73 7.53
C ASP A 63 -8.25 -2.97 6.67
N GLN A 64 -8.12 -1.65 6.85
CA GLN A 64 -7.16 -0.83 6.10
C GLN A 64 -5.71 -1.28 6.32
N ALA A 65 -5.38 -1.72 7.53
CA ALA A 65 -4.08 -2.27 7.86
C ALA A 65 -3.85 -3.63 7.17
N ASN A 66 -4.82 -4.54 7.21
CA ASN A 66 -4.76 -5.85 6.56
C ASN A 66 -4.68 -5.69 5.03
N ILE A 67 -5.42 -4.76 4.44
CA ILE A 67 -5.38 -4.42 3.00
C ILE A 67 -3.97 -3.95 2.59
N ALA A 68 -3.37 -3.00 3.31
CA ALA A 68 -2.02 -2.51 3.01
C ALA A 68 -0.93 -3.59 3.17
N LYS A 69 -1.06 -4.45 4.18
CA LYS A 69 -0.21 -5.63 4.37
C LYS A 69 -0.36 -6.63 3.22
N SER A 70 -1.60 -6.91 2.80
CA SER A 70 -1.96 -7.76 1.68
C SER A 70 -1.40 -7.26 0.34
N PHE A 71 -1.42 -5.95 0.10
CA PHE A 71 -0.85 -5.35 -1.12
C PHE A 71 0.65 -5.60 -1.24
N ARG A 72 1.40 -5.51 -0.13
CA ARG A 72 2.82 -5.90 -0.05
C ARG A 72 3.00 -7.40 -0.26
N LYS A 73 2.21 -8.24 0.43
CA LYS A 73 2.25 -9.70 0.36
C LYS A 73 2.14 -10.25 -1.07
N TRP A 74 1.21 -9.71 -1.87
CA TRP A 74 0.98 -10.12 -3.26
C TRP A 74 1.65 -9.25 -4.32
N HIS A 75 2.50 -8.30 -3.92
CA HIS A 75 3.21 -7.38 -4.82
C HIS A 75 2.27 -6.78 -5.88
N LEU A 76 1.16 -6.19 -5.40
CA LEU A 76 0.18 -5.55 -6.29
C LEU A 76 0.73 -4.22 -6.78
N ASN A 77 0.73 -4.02 -8.09
CA ASN A 77 1.14 -2.76 -8.72
C ASN A 77 0.11 -1.64 -8.43
N LYS A 78 0.52 -0.36 -8.54
CA LYS A 78 -0.35 0.81 -8.30
C LYS A 78 -1.74 0.66 -8.95
N ARG A 79 -1.79 0.28 -10.24
CA ARG A 79 -3.05 0.07 -10.99
C ARG A 79 -3.89 -1.12 -10.49
N GLU A 80 -3.27 -2.16 -9.96
CA GLU A 80 -3.96 -3.29 -9.33
C GLU A 80 -4.53 -2.88 -7.96
N GLN A 81 -3.79 -2.07 -7.18
CA GLN A 81 -4.25 -1.51 -5.91
C GLN A 81 -5.45 -0.57 -6.10
N GLU A 82 -5.43 0.32 -7.11
CA GLU A 82 -6.56 1.19 -7.48
C GLU A 82 -7.83 0.38 -7.78
N ILE A 83 -7.72 -0.66 -8.63
CA ILE A 83 -8.85 -1.53 -8.99
C ILE A 83 -9.39 -2.25 -7.76
N VAL A 84 -8.51 -2.69 -6.86
CA VAL A 84 -8.88 -3.37 -5.62
C VAL A 84 -9.50 -2.43 -4.59
N GLN A 85 -9.06 -1.17 -4.48
CA GLN A 85 -9.70 -0.17 -3.63
C GLN A 85 -11.15 0.07 -4.07
N LEU A 86 -11.37 0.35 -5.36
CA LEU A 86 -12.72 0.52 -5.89
C LEU A 86 -13.57 -0.76 -5.77
N LEU A 87 -12.95 -1.95 -5.74
CA LEU A 87 -13.65 -3.21 -5.47
C LEU A 87 -14.11 -3.35 -4.00
N LEU A 88 -13.35 -2.78 -3.06
CA LEU A 88 -13.65 -2.77 -1.63
C LEU A 88 -14.70 -1.72 -1.27
N ASP A 89 -14.73 -0.61 -2.01
CA ASP A 89 -15.80 0.41 -2.00
C ASP A 89 -17.09 -0.07 -2.71
N ASP A 90 -17.15 -1.37 -3.04
CA ASP A 90 -18.23 -2.11 -3.72
C ASP A 90 -18.66 -1.63 -5.12
N TYR A 91 -17.88 -0.78 -5.79
CA TYR A 91 -18.19 -0.36 -7.17
C TYR A 91 -18.29 -1.55 -8.12
N SER A 92 -19.30 -1.56 -8.99
CA SER A 92 -19.47 -2.58 -10.02
C SER A 92 -18.37 -2.48 -11.07
N ASN A 93 -18.16 -3.55 -11.85
CA ASN A 93 -17.15 -3.55 -12.92
C ASN A 93 -17.40 -2.48 -14.00
N LYS A 94 -18.61 -1.91 -14.09
CA LYS A 94 -18.95 -0.78 -14.97
C LYS A 94 -18.49 0.55 -14.37
N GLU A 95 -18.76 0.76 -13.09
CA GLU A 95 -18.34 1.97 -12.37
C GLU A 95 -16.81 2.02 -12.24
N ILE A 96 -16.16 0.91 -11.89
CA ILE A 96 -14.69 0.80 -11.89
C ILE A 96 -14.12 1.17 -13.27
N ALA A 97 -14.76 0.72 -14.35
CA ALA A 97 -14.35 1.03 -15.71
C ALA A 97 -14.50 2.55 -16.02
N GLN A 98 -15.58 3.19 -15.56
CA GLN A 98 -15.78 4.64 -15.67
C GLN A 98 -14.77 5.44 -14.83
N HIS A 99 -14.62 5.12 -13.54
CA HIS A 99 -13.68 5.77 -12.62
C HIS A 99 -12.23 5.73 -13.11
N LEU A 100 -11.82 4.64 -13.77
CA LEU A 100 -10.45 4.46 -14.26
C LEU A 100 -10.26 4.83 -15.74
N ASN A 101 -11.31 5.28 -16.43
CA ASN A 101 -11.36 5.51 -17.89
C ASN A 101 -10.85 4.29 -18.71
N LEU A 102 -11.34 3.09 -18.36
CA LEU A 102 -11.01 1.82 -19.00
C LEU A 102 -12.25 1.14 -19.58
N SER A 103 -12.06 0.12 -20.44
CA SER A 103 -13.18 -0.71 -20.88
C SER A 103 -13.58 -1.73 -19.79
N CYS A 104 -14.86 -2.11 -19.76
CA CYS A 104 -15.34 -3.20 -18.91
C CYS A 104 -14.61 -4.54 -19.16
N ASN A 105 -14.15 -4.79 -20.39
CA ASN A 105 -13.35 -5.97 -20.71
C ASN A 105 -11.94 -5.88 -20.12
N THR A 106 -11.35 -4.69 -20.09
CA THR A 106 -10.05 -4.44 -19.43
C THR A 106 -10.16 -4.72 -17.94
N ILE A 107 -11.20 -4.23 -17.26
CA ILE A 107 -11.46 -4.53 -15.83
C ILE A 107 -11.66 -6.04 -15.60
N LYS A 108 -12.44 -6.74 -16.44
CA LYS A 108 -12.55 -8.21 -16.38
C LYS A 108 -11.19 -8.92 -16.54
N GLY A 109 -10.31 -8.39 -17.39
CA GLY A 109 -8.94 -8.88 -17.56
C GLY A 109 -8.10 -8.71 -16.29
N TYR A 110 -8.10 -7.51 -15.70
CA TYR A 110 -7.43 -7.24 -14.42
C TYR A 110 -7.97 -8.11 -13.28
N LEU A 111 -9.29 -8.31 -13.18
CA LEU A 111 -9.88 -9.18 -12.16
C LEU A 111 -9.46 -10.65 -12.33
N LYS A 112 -9.37 -11.16 -13.58
CA LYS A 112 -8.81 -12.50 -13.83
C LYS A 112 -7.33 -12.61 -13.45
N LEU A 113 -6.54 -11.56 -13.68
CA LEU A 113 -5.13 -11.51 -13.30
C LEU A 113 -4.97 -11.52 -11.76
N LEU A 114 -5.78 -10.71 -11.06
CA LEU A 114 -5.86 -10.68 -9.60
C LEU A 114 -6.31 -12.02 -9.02
N MET A 115 -7.37 -12.63 -9.57
CA MET A 115 -7.83 -13.98 -9.20
C MET A 115 -6.69 -15.01 -9.24
N ARG A 116 -5.89 -15.00 -10.32
CA ARG A 116 -4.72 -15.86 -10.46
C ARG A 116 -3.57 -15.49 -9.50
N LYS A 117 -3.33 -14.21 -9.23
CA LYS A 117 -2.29 -13.75 -8.27
C LYS A 117 -2.61 -14.08 -6.81
N LEU A 118 -3.88 -13.98 -6.41
CA LEU A 118 -4.35 -14.21 -5.03
C LEU A 118 -4.80 -15.65 -4.77
N ASP A 119 -4.80 -16.51 -5.80
CA ASP A 119 -5.30 -17.88 -5.78
C ASP A 119 -6.75 -17.94 -5.26
N VAL A 120 -7.65 -17.32 -6.02
CA VAL A 120 -9.10 -17.21 -5.75
C VAL A 120 -9.92 -17.19 -7.04
N ASN A 121 -11.12 -17.78 -7.02
CA ASN A 121 -11.97 -17.94 -8.22
C ASN A 121 -13.19 -16.99 -8.28
N SER A 122 -13.33 -16.04 -7.34
CA SER A 122 -14.50 -15.15 -7.26
C SER A 122 -14.15 -13.73 -6.80
N ARG A 123 -15.00 -12.74 -7.15
CA ARG A 123 -14.84 -11.34 -6.71
C ARG A 123 -14.82 -11.21 -5.19
N ALA A 124 -15.75 -11.89 -4.51
CA ALA A 124 -15.78 -11.96 -3.05
C ALA A 124 -14.54 -12.67 -2.47
N GLY A 125 -13.97 -13.66 -3.17
CA GLY A 125 -12.72 -14.30 -2.81
C GLY A 125 -11.54 -13.33 -2.78
N ILE A 126 -11.44 -12.40 -3.73
CA ILE A 126 -10.41 -11.34 -3.72
C ILE A 126 -10.53 -10.52 -2.42
N ILE A 127 -11.74 -10.01 -2.12
CA ILE A 127 -12.02 -9.19 -0.92
C ILE A 127 -11.68 -9.97 0.37
N SER A 128 -12.17 -11.20 0.50
CA SER A 128 -11.90 -12.06 1.64
C SER A 128 -10.40 -12.29 1.86
N LYS A 129 -9.64 -12.58 0.78
CA LYS A 129 -8.18 -12.81 0.86
C LYS A 129 -7.43 -11.57 1.35
N LEU A 130 -7.85 -10.37 0.94
CA LEU A 130 -7.24 -9.09 1.32
C LEU A 130 -7.49 -8.73 2.79
N LEU A 131 -8.70 -8.96 3.29
CA LEU A 131 -9.09 -8.64 4.67
C LEU A 131 -8.54 -9.64 5.70
N THR A 132 -8.30 -10.89 5.28
CA THR A 132 -7.82 -11.99 6.14
C THR A 132 -6.27 -12.16 6.11
N GLY A 133 -5.54 -11.22 5.47
CA GLY A 133 -4.14 -11.38 5.04
C GLY A 133 -3.05 -11.23 6.10
#